data_AF-A0A955B082-F1
#
_entry.id   AF-A0A955B082-F1
#
_cell.length_a   1.000
_cell.length_b   1.000
_cell.length_c   1.000
_cell.angle_alpha   90.00
_cell.angle_beta   90.00
_cell.angle_gamma   90.00
#
_symmetry.space_group_name_H-M   'P 1'
#
loop_
_entity.id
_entity.type
_entity.pdbx_description
1 polymer ?
#
loop_
_entity_poly.entity_id
_entity_poly.type
_entity_poly.pdbx_seq_one_letter_code
_entity_poly.pdbx_strand_id
1 'polypeptide(L)'
;TNAVAIHDVARQAGIPCWIGGMLESAVGAAICVALAMLDNCTYPADIFPSSRFYHEDLASPPIELIAVDGMPHVAALDELPEPVAERLQRLSVQQAILRA
;
A
#
# COMPACT_ATOMS: atom_id res chain seq x y z
N THR A 1 7.46 -9.60 -10.74
CA THR A 1 7.89 -8.19 -10.84
C THR A 1 9.20 -8.01 -10.08
N ASN A 2 9.88 -6.86 -10.21
CA ASN A 2 11.19 -6.65 -9.56
C ASN A 2 11.13 -6.78 -8.03
N ALA A 3 10.08 -6.27 -7.38
CA ALA A 3 9.93 -6.34 -5.93
C ALA A 3 9.88 -7.80 -5.42
N VAL A 4 9.12 -8.67 -6.11
CA VAL A 4 9.06 -10.11 -5.79
C VAL A 4 10.42 -10.79 -6.01
N ALA A 5 11.13 -10.43 -7.09
CA ALA A 5 12.46 -11.00 -7.34
C ALA A 5 13.47 -10.63 -6.23
N ILE A 6 13.42 -9.40 -5.71
CA ILE A 6 14.26 -8.96 -4.57
C ILE A 6 13.86 -9.71 -3.30
N HIS A 7 12.55 -9.82 -3.01
CA HIS A 7 12.04 -10.62 -1.90
C HIS A 7 12.59 -12.05 -1.93
N ASP A 8 12.52 -12.72 -3.09
CA ASP A 8 12.93 -14.11 -3.23
C ASP A 8 14.44 -14.30 -3.05
N VAL A 9 15.25 -13.37 -3.56
CA VAL A 9 16.72 -13.38 -3.36
C VAL A 9 17.07 -13.18 -1.89
N ALA A 10 16.42 -12.22 -1.21
CA ALA A 10 16.63 -12.00 0.22
C ALA A 10 16.22 -13.22 1.05
N ARG A 11 15.07 -13.84 0.73
CA ARG A 11 14.58 -15.06 1.37
C ARG A 11 15.57 -16.22 1.22
N GLN A 12 16.09 -16.45 0.01
CA GLN A 12 17.10 -17.48 -0.26
C GLN A 12 18.40 -17.26 0.53
N ALA A 13 18.75 -16.00 0.81
CA ALA A 13 19.91 -15.63 1.62
C ALA A 13 19.64 -15.63 3.14
N GLY A 14 18.42 -15.94 3.59
CA GLY A 14 18.05 -15.86 5.00
C GLY A 14 17.99 -14.43 5.55
N ILE A 15 17.78 -13.44 4.67
CA ILE A 15 17.69 -12.02 5.02
C ILE A 15 16.21 -11.62 5.08
N PRO A 16 15.66 -11.29 6.25
CA PRO A 16 14.27 -10.85 6.38
C PRO A 16 14.04 -9.48 5.72
N CYS A 17 12.82 -9.29 5.21
CA CYS A 17 12.38 -8.07 4.53
C CYS A 17 11.30 -7.31 5.32
N TRP A 18 11.08 -6.08 4.90
CA TRP A 18 9.93 -5.25 5.24
C TRP A 18 9.55 -4.40 4.03
N ILE A 19 8.34 -3.85 4.04
CA ILE A 19 7.87 -2.94 3.01
C ILE A 19 7.96 -1.51 3.55
N GLY A 20 8.76 -0.68 2.87
CA GLY A 20 8.85 0.76 3.14
C GLY A 20 7.62 1.51 2.66
N GLY A 21 7.42 2.71 3.21
CA GLY A 21 6.36 3.63 2.81
C GLY A 21 6.93 4.90 2.18
N MET A 22 6.24 5.42 1.17
CA MET A 22 6.58 6.65 0.44
C MET A 22 5.43 7.66 0.45
N LEU A 23 4.61 7.63 1.51
CA LEU A 23 3.41 8.47 1.66
C LEU A 23 2.41 8.21 0.52
N GLU A 24 2.16 6.96 0.22
CA GLU A 24 1.21 6.57 -0.82
C GLU A 24 -0.24 6.93 -0.42
N SER A 25 -1.07 7.31 -1.40
CA SER A 25 -2.53 7.19 -1.25
C SER A 25 -2.94 5.72 -1.10
N ALA A 26 -4.18 5.44 -0.71
CA ALA A 26 -4.68 4.07 -0.55
C ALA A 26 -4.49 3.16 -1.78
N VAL A 27 -4.45 3.70 -3.01
CA VAL A 27 -4.11 2.93 -4.23
C VAL A 27 -2.74 2.25 -4.12
N GLY A 28 -1.71 3.02 -3.78
CA GLY A 28 -0.34 2.52 -3.66
C GLY A 28 -0.16 1.74 -2.37
N ALA A 29 -0.74 2.22 -1.27
CA ALA A 29 -0.62 1.55 0.02
C ALA A 29 -1.27 0.15 0.01
N ALA A 30 -2.38 -0.06 -0.69
CA ALA A 30 -2.98 -1.38 -0.85
C ALA A 30 -2.06 -2.37 -1.59
N ILE A 31 -1.29 -1.91 -2.58
CA ILE A 31 -0.27 -2.72 -3.24
C ILE A 31 0.87 -3.07 -2.27
N CYS A 32 1.30 -2.11 -1.44
CA CYS A 32 2.27 -2.34 -0.38
C CYS A 32 1.76 -3.38 0.64
N VAL A 33 0.49 -3.31 1.05
CA VAL A 33 -0.15 -4.31 1.93
C VAL A 33 -0.10 -5.69 1.29
N ALA A 34 -0.52 -5.81 0.03
CA ALA A 34 -0.49 -7.09 -0.68
C ALA A 34 0.93 -7.68 -0.77
N LEU A 35 1.93 -6.85 -1.05
CA LEU A 35 3.33 -7.28 -1.09
C LEU A 35 3.87 -7.68 0.30
N ALA A 36 3.44 -6.99 1.36
CA ALA A 36 3.81 -7.30 2.74
C ALA A 36 3.27 -8.64 3.24
N MET A 37 2.30 -9.26 2.54
CA MET A 37 1.79 -10.60 2.87
C MET A 37 2.72 -11.75 2.44
N LEU A 38 3.83 -11.46 1.75
CA LEU A 38 4.81 -12.49 1.41
C LEU A 38 5.55 -12.99 2.66
N ASP A 39 5.94 -14.27 2.62
CA ASP A 39 6.43 -15.04 3.76
C ASP A 39 7.75 -14.52 4.39
N ASN A 40 8.58 -13.81 3.62
CA ASN A 40 9.83 -13.24 4.12
C ASN A 40 9.70 -11.77 4.56
N CYS A 41 8.51 -11.17 4.51
CA CYS A 41 8.25 -9.84 5.07
C CYS A 41 7.94 -9.94 6.57
N THR A 42 8.97 -10.18 7.39
CA THR A 42 8.82 -10.50 8.82
C THR A 42 9.05 -9.33 9.76
N TYR A 43 9.64 -8.24 9.27
CA TYR A 43 9.75 -7.00 10.02
C TYR A 43 8.50 -6.13 9.81
N PRO A 44 8.12 -5.28 10.80
CA PRO A 44 7.01 -4.35 10.65
C PRO A 44 7.18 -3.46 9.41
N ALA A 45 6.11 -3.33 8.63
CA ALA A 45 6.08 -2.48 7.44
C ALA A 45 5.72 -1.03 7.80
N ASP A 46 6.21 -0.07 7.01
CA ASP A 46 5.82 1.34 7.12
C ASP A 46 4.48 1.58 6.38
N ILE A 47 3.44 0.85 6.79
CA ILE A 47 2.08 1.00 6.28
C ILE A 47 1.22 1.55 7.40
N PHE A 48 0.70 2.76 7.19
CA PHE A 48 -0.07 3.50 8.18
C PHE A 48 -1.51 3.71 7.72
N PRO A 49 -2.46 3.94 8.63
CA PRO A 49 -3.80 4.34 8.24
C PRO A 49 -3.75 5.65 7.45
N SER A 50 -4.58 5.78 6.41
CA SER A 50 -4.63 6.96 5.54
C SER A 50 -4.82 8.25 6.35
N SER A 51 -5.60 8.19 7.43
CA SER A 51 -5.87 9.32 8.35
C SER A 51 -4.63 9.88 9.05
N ARG A 52 -3.51 9.16 9.05
CA ARG A 52 -2.22 9.68 9.53
C ARG A 52 -1.65 10.78 8.63
N PHE A 53 -1.91 10.71 7.33
CA PHE A 53 -1.29 11.59 6.33
C PHE A 53 -2.30 12.49 5.61
N TYR A 54 -3.53 12.01 5.44
CA TYR A 54 -4.54 12.64 4.59
C TYR A 54 -5.82 12.91 5.36
N HIS A 55 -6.35 14.14 5.23
CA HIS A 55 -7.72 14.45 5.66
C HIS A 55 -8.75 13.69 4.82
N GLU A 56 -8.46 13.51 3.52
CA GLU A 56 -9.26 12.74 2.57
C GLU A 56 -8.32 12.01 1.62
N ASP A 57 -8.40 10.68 1.59
CA ASP A 57 -7.62 9.86 0.66
C ASP A 57 -8.22 9.92 -0.77
N LEU A 58 -7.36 9.79 -1.78
CA LEU A 58 -7.75 9.75 -3.19
C LEU A 58 -8.59 8.52 -3.55
N ALA A 59 -8.42 7.41 -2.85
CA ALA A 59 -9.14 6.16 -3.11
C ALA A 59 -10.07 5.74 -1.95
N SER A 60 -10.91 4.75 -2.22
CA SER A 60 -11.85 4.18 -1.25
C SER A 60 -11.91 2.64 -1.40
N PRO A 61 -11.89 1.86 -0.31
CA PRO A 61 -11.76 2.31 1.09
C PRO A 61 -10.36 2.88 1.41
N PRO A 62 -10.23 3.74 2.44
CA PRO A 62 -8.92 4.14 2.94
C PRO A 62 -8.21 2.96 3.61
N ILE A 63 -6.90 3.08 3.82
CA ILE A 63 -6.18 2.14 4.70
C ILE A 63 -6.56 2.45 6.14
N GLU A 64 -6.97 1.41 6.87
CA GLU A 64 -7.32 1.51 8.28
C GLU A 64 -6.44 0.59 9.11
N LEU A 65 -6.17 1.03 10.34
CA LEU A 65 -5.50 0.20 11.33
C LEU A 65 -6.55 -0.64 12.04
N ILE A 66 -6.36 -1.96 12.02
CA ILE A 66 -7.17 -2.91 12.77
C ILE A 66 -6.35 -3.46 13.94
N ALA A 67 -7.04 -4.01 14.94
CA ALA A 67 -6.39 -4.69 16.07
C ALA A 67 -6.64 -6.20 15.97
N VAL A 68 -5.56 -6.98 16.01
CA VAL A 68 -5.62 -8.45 16.12
C VAL A 68 -4.82 -8.81 17.36
N ASP A 69 -5.46 -9.48 18.33
CA ASP A 69 -4.87 -9.84 19.63
C ASP A 69 -4.16 -8.68 20.36
N GLY A 70 -4.69 -7.46 20.21
CA GLY A 70 -4.14 -6.24 20.82
C GLY A 70 -2.93 -5.65 20.10
N MET A 71 -2.51 -6.21 18.97
CA MET A 71 -1.45 -5.67 18.11
C MET A 71 -2.02 -4.89 16.92
N PRO A 72 -1.34 -3.85 16.44
CA PRO A 72 -1.76 -3.10 15.26
C PRO A 72 -1.47 -3.88 13.99
N HIS A 73 -2.49 -4.01 13.14
CA HIS A 73 -2.41 -4.65 11.83
C HIS A 73 -3.09 -3.79 10.76
N VAL A 74 -2.82 -4.13 9.50
CA VAL A 74 -3.56 -3.67 8.34
C VAL A 74 -4.09 -4.90 7.60
N ALA A 75 -5.27 -4.82 7.03
CA ALA A 75 -5.87 -5.92 6.28
C ALA A 75 -5.57 -5.77 4.78
N ALA A 76 -5.20 -6.87 4.14
CA ALA A 76 -5.22 -6.95 2.69
C ALA A 76 -6.66 -6.88 2.19
N LEU A 77 -6.85 -6.22 1.04
CA LEU A 77 -8.14 -6.14 0.36
C LEU A 77 -8.19 -7.24 -0.71
N ASP A 78 -9.38 -7.81 -0.93
CA ASP A 78 -9.59 -8.78 -2.02
C ASP A 78 -9.42 -8.14 -3.40
N GLU A 79 -9.79 -6.86 -3.52
CA GLU A 79 -9.65 -6.04 -4.72
C GLU A 79 -8.88 -4.76 -4.40
N LEU A 80 -8.01 -4.34 -5.33
CA LEU A 80 -7.27 -3.09 -5.17
C LEU A 80 -8.22 -1.90 -5.31
N PRO A 81 -8.09 -0.88 -4.45
CA PRO A 81 -8.94 0.29 -4.50
C PRO A 81 -8.51 1.18 -5.67
N GLU A 82 -9.51 1.66 -6.42
CA GLU A 82 -9.31 2.67 -7.45
C GLU A 82 -9.49 4.07 -6.87
N PRO A 83 -8.87 5.11 -7.47
CA PRO A 83 -9.18 6.49 -7.12
C PRO A 83 -10.67 6.79 -7.25
N VAL A 84 -11.22 7.50 -6.27
CA VAL A 84 -12.56 8.06 -6.38
C VAL A 84 -12.51 9.18 -7.41
N ALA A 85 -13.22 9.00 -8.53
CA ALA A 85 -13.13 9.88 -9.70
C ALA A 85 -13.33 11.36 -9.37
N GLU A 86 -14.30 11.69 -8.52
CA GLU A 86 -14.56 13.06 -8.08
C GLU A 86 -13.37 13.67 -7.31
N ARG A 87 -12.81 12.92 -6.34
CA ARG A 87 -11.67 13.37 -5.54
C ARG A 87 -10.43 13.55 -6.40
N LEU A 88 -10.17 12.57 -7.27
CA LEU A 88 -9.06 12.62 -8.21
C LEU A 88 -9.18 13.85 -9.11
N GLN A 89 -10.36 14.10 -9.69
CA GLN A 89 -10.60 15.26 -10.55
C GLN A 89 -10.41 16.58 -9.80
N ARG A 90 -10.93 16.69 -8.57
CA ARG A 90 -10.81 17.90 -7.73
C ARG A 90 -9.36 18.22 -7.35
N LEU A 91 -8.55 17.20 -7.08
CA LEU A 91 -7.17 17.33 -6.59
C LEU A 91 -6.11 17.24 -7.70
N SER A 92 -6.52 17.04 -8.96
CA SER A 92 -5.62 16.98 -10.10
C SER A 92 -5.08 18.37 -10.46
N VAL A 93 -3.76 18.50 -10.55
CA VAL A 93 -3.09 19.74 -11.00
C VAL A 93 -2.84 19.71 -12.51
N GLN A 94 -2.59 18.52 -13.07
CA GLN A 94 -2.32 18.31 -14.50
C GLN A 94 -2.85 16.95 -14.94
N GLN A 95 -3.29 16.86 -16.19
CA GLN A 95 -3.75 15.62 -16.83
C GLN A 95 -3.38 15.64 -18.31
N ALA A 96 -2.99 14.49 -18.86
CA ALA A 96 -2.80 14.28 -20.29
C ALA A 96 -3.43 12.96 -20.70
N ILE A 97 -3.95 12.89 -21.94
CA ILE A 97 -4.48 11.66 -22.53
C ILE A 97 -3.61 11.32 -23.73
N LEU A 98 -2.95 10.17 -23.67
CA LEU A 98 -2.15 9.65 -24.77
C LEU A 98 -3.01 8.69 -25.59
N ARG A 99 -2.95 8.80 -26.92
CA ARG A 99 -3.59 7.90 -27.87
C ARG A 99 -2.52 7.32 -28.79
N ALA A 100 -2.72 6.08 -29.22
CA ALA A 100 -1.85 5.41 -30.19
C ALA A 100 -1.99 6.02 -31.58
#